data_AF-A0A1D5UR94-F1
#
_entry.id   AF-A0A1D5UR94-F1
#
_cell.length_a   1.000
_cell.length_b   1.000
_cell.length_c   1.000
_cell.angle_alpha   90.00
_cell.angle_beta   90.00
_cell.angle_gamma   90.00
#
_symmetry.space_group_name_H-M   'P 1'
#
loop_
_entity.id
_entity.type
_entity.pdbx_description
1 polymer ?
#
loop_
_entity_poly.entity_id
_entity_poly.type
_entity_poly.pdbx_seq_one_letter_code
_entity_poly.pdbx_strand_id
1 'polypeptide(L)'
;MGEQPQQEPLLEVEQCVTSIPEDHEATCWGCGLRLVFSSYSPVYKCGWCGAVTQGNQTSRKPDSVCFSHWRRFRDGFFVIVLVLFVLFVICGGVWAVYPVVFSISIFCGIFHCTVTALLSIFTIASYCLASFKSAGAPPGIRWGSYPMVGKNDLENYTFCTYCSKPKPPRAHHCRSCKTCVVDMDHHCPFIGNCVGASNHQAFVIFLISVVTSCSYAAIMTIYASYCIWPPLEFPNVSSYGQMGSTKVLMEIITSVASSAFFLSARGIILVYLAFASLSVNAGIAVLLCQQLSLIYEGNTYLSHISSPTDIHGERGLRNLVRFFGCPYPLSRLLLGYTNTGKSQNNSGSKLL
;
A
#
# COMPACT_ATOMS: atom_id res chain seq x y z
N MET A 1 24.99 6.99 88.20
CA MET A 1 25.86 5.80 88.44
C MET A 1 24.98 4.57 88.36
N GLY A 2 25.26 3.69 87.38
CA GLY A 2 24.84 2.27 87.22
C GLY A 2 23.34 1.98 87.26
N GLU A 3 22.60 1.75 86.17
CA GLU A 3 22.62 0.60 85.21
C GLU A 3 22.44 -0.80 85.83
N GLN A 4 21.21 -1.33 85.63
CA GLN A 4 20.75 -2.67 85.18
C GLN A 4 21.51 -3.97 85.58
N PRO A 5 20.84 -5.14 85.71
CA PRO A 5 20.14 -5.76 84.56
C PRO A 5 18.92 -6.68 84.85
N GLN A 6 18.01 -6.83 83.89
CA GLN A 6 17.16 -8.03 83.78
C GLN A 6 16.88 -8.41 82.31
N GLN A 7 17.47 -9.55 81.94
CA GLN A 7 17.02 -10.65 81.07
C GLN A 7 16.45 -10.38 79.64
N GLU A 8 17.20 -10.86 78.63
CA GLU A 8 16.75 -11.11 77.24
C GLU A 8 15.88 -12.38 77.11
N PRO A 9 14.93 -12.42 76.14
CA PRO A 9 14.33 -13.65 75.65
C PRO A 9 14.87 -14.11 74.28
N LEU A 10 14.66 -15.41 74.09
CA LEU A 10 15.04 -16.37 73.07
C LEU A 10 14.60 -16.07 71.61
N LEU A 11 15.49 -16.40 70.66
CA LEU A 11 15.29 -17.08 69.36
C LEU A 11 14.21 -16.58 68.36
N GLU A 12 14.68 -16.12 67.20
CA GLU A 12 14.17 -16.56 65.89
C GLU A 12 15.28 -16.42 64.83
N VAL A 13 15.90 -17.56 64.46
CA VAL A 13 16.75 -17.63 63.27
C VAL A 13 15.82 -17.85 62.09
N GLU A 14 15.44 -16.76 61.44
CA GLU A 14 14.72 -16.81 60.18
C GLU A 14 15.67 -17.38 59.11
N GLN A 15 15.53 -18.67 58.83
CA GLN A 15 16.15 -19.31 57.67
C GLN A 15 15.56 -18.66 56.42
N CYS A 16 16.28 -17.68 55.87
CA CYS A 16 16.05 -17.17 54.53
C CYS A 16 16.30 -18.32 53.54
N VAL A 17 15.25 -19.08 53.26
CA VAL A 17 15.20 -19.99 52.11
C VAL A 17 15.22 -19.06 50.89
N THR A 18 16.41 -18.86 50.33
CA THR A 18 16.56 -18.30 49.00
C THR A 18 15.80 -19.20 48.04
N SER A 19 14.63 -18.75 47.59
CA SER A 19 13.94 -19.36 46.46
C SER A 19 14.92 -19.37 45.29
N ILE A 20 15.42 -20.55 44.92
CA ILE A 20 16.18 -20.72 43.68
C ILE A 20 15.24 -20.24 42.56
N PRO A 21 15.61 -19.22 41.77
CA PRO A 21 14.81 -18.87 40.61
C PRO A 21 14.75 -20.11 39.72
N GLU A 22 13.55 -20.58 39.39
CA GLU A 22 13.39 -21.66 38.41
C GLU A 22 13.98 -21.16 37.08
N ASP A 23 15.19 -21.59 36.79
CA ASP A 23 15.88 -21.26 35.55
C ASP A 23 15.12 -21.92 34.40
N HIS A 24 14.55 -21.09 33.53
CA HIS A 24 13.83 -21.58 32.36
C HIS A 24 14.83 -21.87 31.25
N GLU A 25 14.89 -23.14 30.82
CA GLU A 25 15.69 -23.54 29.66
C GLU A 25 14.87 -23.45 28.37
N ALA A 26 15.44 -22.81 27.33
CA ALA A 26 14.89 -22.89 25.98
C ALA A 26 15.98 -23.03 24.93
N THR A 27 15.70 -23.76 23.86
CA THR A 27 16.62 -23.85 22.72
C THR A 27 16.34 -22.72 21.73
N CYS A 28 17.40 -22.02 21.28
CA CYS A 28 17.28 -21.04 20.22
C CYS A 28 16.92 -21.74 18.90
N TRP A 29 15.76 -21.43 18.31
CA TRP A 29 15.39 -21.95 16.99
C TRP A 29 16.42 -21.57 15.92
N GLY A 30 17.09 -20.42 16.06
CA GLY A 30 18.03 -19.90 15.08
C GLY A 30 19.37 -20.64 15.04
N CYS A 31 20.05 -20.80 16.19
CA CYS A 31 21.39 -21.41 16.25
C CYS A 31 21.46 -22.73 17.04
N GLY A 32 20.35 -23.19 17.64
CA GLY A 32 20.33 -24.44 18.42
C GLY A 32 21.00 -24.37 19.78
N LEU A 33 21.55 -23.22 20.20
CA LEU A 33 22.12 -23.06 21.54
C LEU A 33 21.03 -23.15 22.62
N ARG A 34 21.33 -23.83 23.73
CA ARG A 34 20.51 -23.77 24.95
C ARG A 34 20.72 -22.41 25.61
N LEU A 35 19.61 -21.76 25.93
CA LEU A 35 19.55 -20.48 26.61
C LEU A 35 18.91 -20.73 27.98
N VAL A 36 19.52 -20.18 29.03
CA VAL A 36 19.05 -20.24 30.41
C VAL A 36 18.58 -18.84 30.80
N PHE A 37 17.35 -18.73 31.29
CA PHE A 37 16.75 -17.45 31.68
C PHE A 37 16.38 -17.46 33.16
N SER A 38 16.81 -16.41 33.87
CA SER A 38 16.48 -16.19 35.29
C SER A 38 15.00 -15.88 35.56
N SER A 39 14.21 -15.59 34.51
CA SER A 39 12.78 -15.30 34.61
C SER A 39 12.07 -15.59 33.28
N TYR A 40 10.79 -15.96 33.35
CA TYR A 40 9.97 -16.20 32.16
C TYR A 40 9.72 -14.90 31.39
N SER A 41 10.37 -14.74 30.24
CA SER A 41 10.05 -13.68 29.29
C SER A 41 9.30 -14.24 28.08
N PRO A 42 8.12 -13.69 27.71
CA PRO A 42 7.38 -14.12 26.54
C PRO A 42 8.09 -13.74 25.23
N VAL A 43 9.12 -12.90 25.27
CA VAL A 43 9.96 -12.56 24.11
C VAL A 43 11.42 -12.52 24.52
N TYR A 44 12.27 -13.28 23.84
CA TYR A 44 13.72 -13.27 24.12
C TYR A 44 14.54 -13.26 22.84
N LYS A 45 15.74 -12.69 22.94
CA LYS A 45 16.71 -12.58 21.86
C LYS A 45 17.96 -13.40 22.18
N CYS A 46 18.40 -14.23 21.24
CA CYS A 46 19.62 -15.02 21.41
C CYS A 46 20.85 -14.10 21.37
N GLY A 47 21.68 -14.12 22.42
CA GLY A 47 22.90 -13.29 22.48
C GLY A 47 24.01 -13.68 21.49
N TRP A 48 23.93 -14.87 20.88
CA TRP A 48 24.89 -15.31 19.86
C TRP A 48 24.44 -14.93 18.45
N CYS A 49 23.35 -15.54 17.96
CA CYS A 49 22.91 -15.34 16.58
C CYS A 49 21.98 -14.14 16.40
N GLY A 50 21.43 -13.56 17.47
CA GLY A 50 20.51 -12.42 17.41
C GLY A 50 19.05 -12.77 17.08
N ALA A 51 18.72 -14.06 16.92
CA ALA A 51 17.37 -14.52 16.65
C ALA A 51 16.40 -14.20 17.80
N VAL A 52 15.22 -13.69 17.45
CA VAL A 52 14.14 -13.33 18.38
C VAL A 52 13.09 -14.43 18.41
N THR A 53 12.79 -14.92 19.60
CA THR A 53 11.72 -15.90 19.86
C THR A 53 10.59 -15.23 20.60
N GLN A 54 9.36 -15.42 20.12
CA GLN A 54 8.14 -14.95 20.78
C GLN A 54 7.40 -16.18 21.28
N GLY A 55 7.32 -16.36 22.61
CA GLY A 55 6.75 -17.52 23.30
C GLY A 55 5.29 -17.82 22.95
N ASN A 56 4.56 -16.85 22.41
CA ASN A 56 3.17 -17.00 22.00
C ASN A 56 2.96 -17.55 20.57
N GLN A 57 4.02 -18.03 19.89
CA GLN A 57 3.92 -18.53 18.52
C GLN A 57 3.63 -20.04 18.42
N THR A 58 3.77 -20.81 19.49
CA THR A 58 3.66 -22.28 19.50
C THR A 58 2.24 -22.84 19.31
N SER A 59 1.19 -22.02 19.34
CA SER A 59 -0.21 -22.49 19.31
C SER A 59 -1.07 -21.96 18.15
N ARG A 60 -0.48 -21.39 17.08
CA ARG A 60 -1.30 -20.90 15.95
C ARG A 60 -1.81 -22.06 15.10
N LYS A 61 -3.12 -22.31 15.17
CA LYS A 61 -3.82 -23.33 14.37
C LYS A 61 -3.56 -23.11 12.87
N PRO A 62 -3.26 -24.18 12.10
CA PRO A 62 -3.16 -24.08 10.65
C PRO A 62 -4.48 -23.56 10.08
N ASP A 63 -4.40 -22.68 9.09
CA ASP A 63 -5.57 -22.16 8.39
C ASP A 63 -6.39 -23.33 7.81
N SER A 64 -7.72 -23.29 7.96
CA SER A 64 -8.58 -24.33 7.37
C SER A 64 -8.41 -24.34 5.85
N VAL A 65 -8.29 -25.54 5.28
CA VAL A 65 -8.09 -25.74 3.84
C VAL A 65 -9.19 -25.05 3.05
N CYS A 66 -10.45 -25.20 3.48
CA CYS A 66 -11.62 -24.54 2.89
C CYS A 66 -11.46 -23.01 2.81
N PHE A 67 -11.07 -22.35 3.90
CA PHE A 67 -10.94 -20.90 3.93
C PHE A 67 -9.80 -20.40 3.05
N SER A 68 -8.73 -21.19 2.92
CA SER A 68 -7.67 -20.89 1.97
C SER A 68 -8.13 -21.01 0.51
N HIS A 69 -8.92 -22.02 0.16
CA HIS A 69 -9.44 -22.16 -1.21
C HIS A 69 -10.41 -21.01 -1.53
N TRP A 70 -11.26 -20.64 -0.58
CA TRP A 70 -12.17 -19.50 -0.70
C TRP A 70 -11.44 -18.21 -1.04
N ARG A 71 -10.37 -17.85 -0.31
CA ARG A 71 -9.60 -16.63 -0.59
C ARG A 71 -9.02 -16.62 -2.01
N ARG A 72 -8.46 -17.74 -2.47
CA ARG A 72 -7.91 -17.85 -3.83
C ARG A 72 -8.99 -17.71 -4.89
N PHE A 73 -10.15 -18.35 -4.69
CA PHE A 73 -11.28 -18.23 -5.59
C PHE A 73 -11.79 -16.79 -5.66
N ARG A 74 -11.98 -16.15 -4.49
CA ARG A 74 -12.40 -14.76 -4.38
C ARG A 74 -11.44 -13.80 -5.10
N ASP A 75 -10.13 -13.97 -4.87
CA ASP A 75 -9.11 -13.13 -5.49
C ASP A 75 -9.09 -13.33 -7.03
N GLY A 76 -9.21 -14.58 -7.50
CA GLY A 76 -9.34 -14.88 -8.93
C GLY A 76 -10.61 -14.28 -9.55
N PHE A 77 -11.74 -14.33 -8.84
CA PHE A 77 -12.99 -13.69 -9.25
C PHE A 77 -12.84 -12.18 -9.39
N PHE A 78 -12.21 -11.50 -8.40
CA PHE A 78 -11.95 -10.07 -8.49
C PHE A 78 -11.07 -9.70 -9.68
N VAL A 79 -10.02 -10.48 -9.96
CA VAL A 79 -9.16 -10.28 -11.13
C VAL A 79 -9.96 -10.41 -12.43
N ILE A 80 -10.77 -11.46 -12.57
CA ILE A 80 -11.60 -11.66 -13.78
C ILE A 80 -12.57 -10.50 -13.97
N VAL A 81 -13.30 -10.12 -12.92
CA VAL A 81 -14.24 -8.99 -12.98
C VAL A 81 -13.52 -7.69 -13.35
N LEU A 82 -12.35 -7.43 -12.78
CA LEU A 82 -11.56 -6.24 -13.10
C LEU A 82 -11.13 -6.24 -14.58
N VAL A 83 -10.61 -7.35 -15.09
CA VAL A 83 -10.19 -7.45 -16.50
C VAL A 83 -11.37 -7.24 -17.44
N LEU A 84 -12.51 -7.86 -17.17
CA LEU A 84 -13.72 -7.67 -17.97
C LEU A 84 -14.21 -6.21 -17.92
N PHE A 85 -14.18 -5.58 -16.75
CA PHE A 85 -14.54 -4.18 -16.58
C PHE A 85 -13.59 -3.25 -17.37
N VAL A 86 -12.28 -3.49 -17.31
CA VAL A 86 -11.28 -2.70 -18.06
C VAL A 86 -11.48 -2.85 -19.56
N LEU A 87 -11.69 -4.08 -20.06
CA LEU A 87 -11.98 -4.32 -21.47
C LEU A 87 -13.28 -3.64 -21.91
N PHE A 88 -14.31 -3.67 -21.07
CA PHE A 88 -15.57 -2.96 -21.32
C PHE A 88 -15.36 -1.45 -21.43
N VAL A 89 -14.57 -0.83 -20.53
CA VAL A 89 -14.28 0.61 -20.59
C VAL A 89 -13.46 0.97 -21.84
N ILE A 90 -12.46 0.15 -22.20
CA ILE A 90 -11.62 0.40 -23.39
C ILE A 90 -12.43 0.23 -24.67
N CYS A 91 -13.05 -0.93 -24.88
CA CYS A 91 -13.80 -1.23 -26.10
C CYS A 91 -15.05 -0.35 -26.20
N GLY A 92 -15.78 -0.19 -25.09
CA GLY A 92 -16.95 0.67 -25.00
C GLY A 92 -16.60 2.14 -25.22
N GLY A 93 -15.51 2.62 -24.62
CA GLY A 93 -15.01 4.00 -24.79
C GLY A 93 -14.62 4.30 -26.24
N VAL A 94 -13.80 3.45 -26.86
CA VAL A 94 -13.44 3.59 -28.28
C VAL A 94 -14.69 3.55 -29.14
N TRP A 95 -15.55 2.54 -28.94
CA TRP A 95 -16.79 2.42 -29.70
C TRP A 95 -17.67 3.64 -29.52
N ALA A 96 -17.76 4.27 -28.33
CA ALA A 96 -18.62 5.38 -27.95
C ALA A 96 -18.06 6.77 -28.32
N VAL A 97 -16.75 6.92 -28.48
CA VAL A 97 -16.10 8.17 -28.89
C VAL A 97 -15.87 8.25 -30.42
N TYR A 98 -15.75 7.10 -31.10
CA TYR A 98 -15.42 6.97 -32.53
C TYR A 98 -16.03 8.00 -33.52
N PRO A 99 -17.35 8.09 -33.75
CA PRO A 99 -17.98 8.95 -34.74
C PRO A 99 -17.80 10.43 -34.42
N VAL A 100 -17.67 10.82 -33.15
CA VAL A 100 -17.42 12.23 -32.80
C VAL A 100 -16.03 12.62 -33.29
N VAL A 101 -15.01 11.83 -32.92
CA VAL A 101 -13.63 12.17 -33.26
C VAL A 101 -13.37 12.06 -34.77
N PHE A 102 -13.93 11.03 -35.42
CA PHE A 102 -13.82 10.86 -36.88
C PHE A 102 -14.64 11.90 -37.66
N SER A 103 -15.72 12.46 -37.09
CA SER A 103 -16.44 13.58 -37.72
C SER A 103 -15.65 14.88 -37.75
N ILE A 104 -14.69 15.06 -36.84
CA ILE A 104 -13.82 16.25 -36.81
C ILE A 104 -12.74 16.12 -37.88
N SER A 105 -11.97 15.02 -37.83
CA SER A 105 -11.02 14.66 -38.89
C SER A 105 -10.56 13.21 -38.75
N ILE A 106 -10.12 12.63 -39.87
CA ILE A 106 -9.50 11.29 -39.89
C ILE A 106 -8.23 11.28 -39.02
N PHE A 107 -7.44 12.35 -39.05
CA PHE A 107 -6.23 12.48 -38.24
C PHE A 107 -6.54 12.42 -36.74
N CYS A 108 -7.55 13.16 -36.27
CA CYS A 108 -8.00 13.10 -34.87
C CYS A 108 -8.41 11.68 -34.48
N GLY A 109 -9.12 10.98 -35.36
CA GLY A 109 -9.56 9.59 -35.14
C GLY A 109 -8.37 8.64 -34.94
N ILE A 110 -7.40 8.69 -35.85
CA ILE A 110 -6.17 7.87 -35.78
C ILE A 110 -5.35 8.22 -34.53
N PHE A 111 -5.22 9.51 -34.21
CA PHE A 111 -4.52 9.98 -33.02
C PHE A 111 -5.17 9.43 -31.73
N HIS A 112 -6.49 9.53 -31.60
CA HIS A 112 -7.23 8.98 -30.45
C HIS A 112 -7.04 7.46 -30.31
N CYS A 113 -7.17 6.71 -31.40
CA CYS A 113 -6.96 5.26 -31.39
C CYS A 113 -5.51 4.90 -30.99
N THR A 114 -4.53 5.64 -31.49
CA THR A 114 -3.10 5.42 -31.18
C THR A 114 -2.82 5.69 -29.70
N VAL A 115 -3.25 6.85 -29.18
CA VAL A 115 -3.08 7.19 -27.76
C VAL A 115 -3.78 6.18 -26.86
N THR A 116 -5.02 5.80 -27.18
CA THR A 116 -5.78 4.80 -26.42
C THR A 116 -5.08 3.45 -26.41
N ALA A 117 -4.53 3.01 -27.54
CA ALA A 117 -3.78 1.75 -27.63
C ALA A 117 -2.49 1.80 -26.79
N LEU A 118 -1.72 2.88 -26.87
CA LEU A 118 -0.48 3.05 -26.10
C LEU A 118 -0.75 3.05 -24.58
N LEU A 119 -1.76 3.82 -24.14
CA LEU A 119 -2.19 3.85 -22.74
C LEU A 119 -2.66 2.47 -22.26
N SER A 120 -3.47 1.78 -23.08
CA SER A 120 -3.97 0.43 -22.75
C SER A 120 -2.83 -0.59 -22.63
N ILE A 121 -1.89 -0.60 -23.58
CA ILE A 121 -0.72 -1.48 -23.54
C ILE A 121 0.11 -1.22 -22.29
N PHE A 122 0.38 0.05 -21.97
CA PHE A 122 1.15 0.43 -20.80
C PHE A 122 0.45 0.05 -19.48
N THR A 123 -0.86 0.29 -19.37
CA THR A 123 -1.65 -0.11 -18.20
C THR A 123 -1.69 -1.63 -18.04
N ILE A 124 -1.88 -2.38 -19.12
CA ILE A 124 -1.89 -3.85 -19.08
C ILE A 124 -0.50 -4.38 -18.71
N ALA A 125 0.58 -3.85 -19.29
CA ALA A 125 1.93 -4.29 -18.99
C ALA A 125 2.30 -4.04 -17.52
N SER A 126 2.00 -2.85 -16.99
CA SER A 126 2.23 -2.51 -15.58
C SER A 126 1.35 -3.35 -14.63
N TYR A 127 0.09 -3.61 -15.00
CA TYR A 127 -0.79 -4.54 -14.26
C TYR A 127 -0.21 -5.96 -14.20
N CYS A 128 0.26 -6.49 -15.34
CA CYS A 128 0.89 -7.80 -15.40
C CYS A 128 2.14 -7.88 -14.53
N LEU A 129 2.97 -6.83 -14.54
CA LEU A 129 4.15 -6.75 -13.67
C LEU A 129 3.77 -6.68 -12.19
N ALA A 130 2.72 -5.96 -11.82
CA ALA A 130 2.25 -5.93 -10.43
C ALA A 130 1.67 -7.28 -9.98
N SER A 131 0.89 -7.93 -10.85
CA SER A 131 0.11 -9.14 -10.55
C SER A 131 0.95 -10.42 -10.58
N PHE A 132 1.82 -10.59 -11.58
CA PHE A 132 2.52 -11.86 -11.80
C PHE A 132 3.97 -11.87 -11.28
N LYS A 133 4.57 -10.70 -11.04
CA LYS A 133 5.90 -10.66 -10.42
C LYS A 133 5.79 -11.11 -8.97
N SER A 134 6.76 -11.92 -8.54
CA SER A 134 6.87 -12.30 -7.12
C SER A 134 6.90 -11.06 -6.23
N ALA A 135 6.15 -11.10 -5.13
CA ALA A 135 6.12 -10.01 -4.15
C ALA A 135 7.44 -9.86 -3.36
N GLY A 136 8.32 -10.86 -3.43
CA GLY A 136 9.62 -10.88 -2.74
C GLY A 136 9.62 -11.88 -1.59
N ALA A 137 9.99 -13.12 -1.88
CA ALA A 137 10.15 -14.15 -0.85
C ALA A 137 11.42 -13.89 -0.02
N PRO A 138 11.44 -14.23 1.29
CA PRO A 138 12.64 -14.17 2.10
C PRO A 138 13.79 -14.95 1.47
N PRO A 139 15.03 -14.44 1.58
CA PRO A 139 16.21 -15.19 1.15
C PRO A 139 16.31 -16.49 1.96
N GLY A 140 16.78 -17.55 1.30
CA GLY A 140 17.13 -18.79 1.98
C GLY A 140 18.39 -18.57 2.81
N ILE A 141 18.26 -18.67 4.14
CA ILE A 141 19.39 -18.59 5.07
C ILE A 141 19.55 -19.90 5.81
N ARG A 142 20.79 -20.20 6.24
CA ARG A 142 21.08 -21.36 7.08
C ARG A 142 20.68 -21.06 8.52
N TRP A 143 20.10 -22.04 9.21
CA TRP A 143 19.63 -21.93 10.58
C TRP A 143 19.55 -23.32 11.23
N GLY A 144 19.38 -23.38 12.54
CA GLY A 144 19.12 -24.59 13.31
C GLY A 144 20.34 -25.28 13.93
N SER A 145 21.56 -24.90 13.56
CA SER A 145 22.76 -25.55 14.10
C SER A 145 23.94 -24.60 14.29
N TYR A 146 24.45 -24.51 15.52
CA TYR A 146 25.78 -24.00 15.82
C TYR A 146 26.82 -25.06 15.40
N PRO A 147 27.99 -24.67 14.86
CA PRO A 147 28.46 -23.30 14.59
C PRO A 147 28.11 -22.78 13.19
N MET A 148 27.25 -23.46 12.42
CA MET A 148 26.91 -23.02 11.06
C MET A 148 26.24 -21.65 10.99
N VAL A 149 25.63 -21.22 12.09
CA VAL A 149 25.09 -19.86 12.28
C VAL A 149 26.10 -19.05 13.10
N GLY A 150 26.72 -18.08 12.44
CA GLY A 150 27.66 -17.16 13.02
C GLY A 150 27.03 -16.17 14.01
N LYS A 151 27.90 -15.38 14.63
CA LYS A 151 27.50 -14.33 15.57
C LYS A 151 26.73 -13.25 14.80
N ASN A 152 25.53 -12.91 15.25
CA ASN A 152 24.60 -11.95 14.64
C ASN A 152 24.06 -12.30 13.24
N ASP A 153 24.25 -13.54 12.74
CA ASP A 153 23.74 -13.96 11.41
C ASP A 153 22.21 -13.91 11.29
N LEU A 154 21.49 -13.99 12.42
CA LEU A 154 20.04 -13.97 12.53
C LEU A 154 19.53 -12.76 13.30
N GLU A 155 20.29 -11.66 13.28
CA GLU A 155 19.97 -10.46 14.02
C GLU A 155 18.57 -9.93 13.69
N ASN A 156 17.71 -9.88 14.71
CA ASN A 156 16.31 -9.47 14.63
C ASN A 156 15.42 -10.34 13.72
N TYR A 157 15.90 -11.51 13.30
CA TYR A 157 15.03 -12.48 12.65
C TYR A 157 14.04 -13.04 13.67
N THR A 158 12.82 -13.30 13.20
CA THR A 158 11.80 -14.05 13.95
C THR A 158 11.54 -15.37 13.24
N PHE A 159 10.86 -16.32 13.89
CA PHE A 159 10.43 -17.54 13.21
C PHE A 159 9.03 -17.36 12.61
N CYS A 160 8.78 -17.94 11.43
CA CYS A 160 7.42 -18.05 10.90
C CYS A 160 6.94 -19.49 11.06
N THR A 161 5.95 -19.70 11.93
CA THR A 161 5.38 -21.03 12.18
C THR A 161 4.55 -21.58 11.03
N TYR A 162 3.98 -20.73 10.17
CA TYR A 162 3.26 -21.17 8.96
C TYR A 162 4.20 -21.67 7.87
N CYS A 163 5.35 -21.03 7.71
CA CYS A 163 6.34 -21.40 6.68
C CYS A 163 7.40 -22.37 7.20
N SER A 164 7.49 -22.56 8.53
CA SER A 164 8.57 -23.25 9.23
C SER A 164 9.96 -22.79 8.81
N LYS A 165 10.13 -21.46 8.70
CA LYS A 165 11.36 -20.83 8.19
C LYS A 165 11.68 -19.54 8.97
N PRO A 166 12.96 -19.13 8.98
CA PRO A 166 13.35 -17.80 9.45
C PRO A 166 12.62 -16.72 8.66
N LYS A 167 12.09 -15.75 9.38
CA LYS A 167 11.37 -14.60 8.88
C LYS A 167 12.23 -13.36 9.13
N PRO A 168 12.77 -12.72 8.07
CA PRO A 168 13.59 -11.54 8.23
C PRO A 168 12.81 -10.39 8.86
N PRO A 169 13.51 -9.38 9.40
CA PRO A 169 12.86 -8.15 9.83
C PRO A 169 12.04 -7.56 8.67
N ARG A 170 10.91 -6.93 9.00
CA ARG A 170 9.95 -6.34 8.04
C ARG A 170 9.26 -7.33 7.09
N ALA A 171 9.49 -8.65 7.23
CA ALA A 171 8.72 -9.66 6.51
C ALA A 171 7.49 -10.14 7.27
N HIS A 172 6.42 -10.40 6.52
CA HIS A 172 5.13 -10.83 7.06
C HIS A 172 4.58 -12.01 6.27
N HIS A 173 3.91 -12.93 6.98
CA HIS A 173 3.27 -14.09 6.35
C HIS A 173 1.91 -13.69 5.79
N CYS A 174 1.73 -13.83 4.47
CA CYS A 174 0.43 -13.67 3.84
C CYS A 174 -0.29 -15.01 3.77
N ARG A 175 -1.46 -15.09 4.42
CA ARG A 175 -2.31 -16.30 4.42
C ARG A 175 -2.97 -16.59 3.07
N SER A 176 -3.15 -15.58 2.22
CA SER A 176 -3.69 -15.75 0.86
C SER A 176 -2.62 -16.34 -0.08
N CYS A 177 -1.43 -15.75 -0.08
CA CYS A 177 -0.30 -16.23 -0.90
C CYS A 177 0.42 -17.45 -0.29
N LYS A 178 0.18 -17.77 0.99
CA LYS A 178 0.84 -18.84 1.77
C LYS A 178 2.36 -18.74 1.79
N THR A 179 2.89 -17.53 1.83
CA THR A 179 4.33 -17.29 1.90
C THR A 179 4.63 -16.07 2.75
N CYS A 180 5.84 -16.03 3.29
CA CYS A 180 6.38 -14.78 3.82
C CYS A 180 6.74 -13.86 2.65
N VAL A 181 6.48 -12.57 2.81
CA VAL A 181 6.82 -11.53 1.85
C VAL A 181 7.68 -10.49 2.56
N VAL A 182 8.84 -10.16 1.99
CA VAL A 182 9.77 -9.13 2.47
C VAL A 182 9.23 -7.76 2.15
N ASP A 183 9.32 -6.84 3.10
CA ASP A 183 8.72 -5.50 3.02
C ASP A 183 7.26 -5.56 2.52
N MET A 184 6.50 -6.50 3.08
CA MET A 184 5.09 -6.67 2.71
C MET A 184 4.32 -5.39 3.02
N ASP A 185 3.69 -4.84 2.00
CA ASP A 185 2.78 -3.70 2.14
C ASP A 185 1.38 -4.20 2.47
N HIS A 186 0.77 -4.94 1.53
CA HIS A 186 -0.54 -5.56 1.72
C HIS A 186 -0.75 -6.72 0.73
N HIS A 187 -1.80 -7.50 0.97
CA HIS A 187 -2.34 -8.43 -0.03
C HIS A 187 -3.47 -7.73 -0.79
N CYS A 188 -3.36 -7.65 -2.12
CA CYS A 188 -4.35 -6.96 -2.95
C CYS A 188 -5.15 -7.98 -3.77
N PRO A 189 -6.45 -8.17 -3.47
CA PRO A 189 -7.30 -9.08 -4.23
C PRO A 189 -7.44 -8.70 -5.71
N PHE A 190 -7.36 -7.42 -6.05
CA PHE A 190 -7.54 -6.91 -7.41
C PHE A 190 -6.39 -7.26 -8.38
N ILE A 191 -5.19 -7.53 -7.84
CA ILE A 191 -4.04 -8.05 -8.61
C ILE A 191 -3.80 -9.54 -8.32
N GLY A 192 -4.61 -10.15 -7.44
CA GLY A 192 -4.47 -11.55 -7.04
C GLY A 192 -3.14 -11.90 -6.34
N ASN A 193 -2.41 -10.91 -5.82
CA ASN A 193 -1.04 -11.07 -5.32
C ASN A 193 -0.74 -10.10 -4.16
N CYS A 194 0.32 -10.40 -3.41
CA CYS A 194 0.90 -9.46 -2.46
C CYS A 194 1.63 -8.33 -3.17
N VAL A 195 1.62 -7.16 -2.55
CA VAL A 195 2.55 -6.06 -2.84
C VAL A 195 3.66 -6.10 -1.80
N GLY A 196 4.90 -6.24 -2.25
CA GLY A 196 6.09 -6.31 -1.39
C GLY A 196 7.35 -5.85 -2.11
N ALA A 197 8.52 -6.07 -1.49
CA ALA A 197 9.80 -5.53 -1.94
C ALA A 197 10.07 -5.64 -3.46
N SER A 198 9.69 -6.77 -4.08
CA SER A 198 10.04 -7.06 -5.47
C SER A 198 9.07 -6.50 -6.52
N ASN A 199 7.82 -6.21 -6.15
CA ASN A 199 6.79 -5.72 -7.09
C ASN A 199 6.13 -4.39 -6.69
N HIS A 200 6.52 -3.79 -5.55
CA HIS A 200 5.94 -2.53 -5.08
C HIS A 200 6.05 -1.39 -6.11
N GLN A 201 7.21 -1.23 -6.74
CA GLN A 201 7.39 -0.24 -7.81
C GLN A 201 6.41 -0.46 -8.97
N ALA A 202 6.25 -1.72 -9.42
CA ALA A 202 5.34 -2.06 -10.50
C ALA A 202 3.88 -1.76 -10.13
N PHE A 203 3.51 -2.01 -8.87
CA PHE A 203 2.18 -1.65 -8.34
C PHE A 203 1.93 -0.14 -8.38
N VAL A 204 2.88 0.68 -7.93
CA VAL A 204 2.72 2.15 -7.97
C VAL A 204 2.68 2.68 -9.41
N ILE A 205 3.52 2.16 -10.32
CA ILE A 205 3.48 2.50 -11.75
C ILE A 205 2.13 2.11 -12.36
N PHE A 206 1.58 0.94 -11.99
CA PHE A 206 0.25 0.53 -12.39
C PHE A 206 -0.82 1.54 -11.94
N LEU A 207 -0.81 1.97 -10.67
CA LEU A 207 -1.76 2.98 -10.18
C LEU A 207 -1.66 4.30 -10.96
N ILE A 208 -0.43 4.78 -11.23
CA ILE A 208 -0.19 5.98 -12.04
C ILE A 208 -0.78 5.79 -13.45
N SER A 209 -0.51 4.64 -14.08
CA SER A 209 -1.02 4.33 -15.41
C SER A 209 -2.55 4.33 -15.47
N VAL A 210 -3.22 3.81 -14.43
CA VAL A 210 -4.69 3.78 -14.36
C VAL A 210 -5.24 5.19 -14.19
N VAL A 211 -4.64 6.02 -13.32
CA VAL A 211 -5.04 7.43 -13.18
C VAL A 211 -4.90 8.18 -14.51
N THR A 212 -3.79 8.00 -15.23
CA THR A 212 -3.59 8.63 -16.54
C THR A 212 -4.61 8.14 -17.56
N SER A 213 -4.80 6.83 -17.69
CA SER A 213 -5.76 6.23 -18.62
C SER A 213 -7.21 6.61 -18.32
N CYS A 214 -7.63 6.61 -17.05
CA CYS A 214 -8.97 7.01 -16.63
C CYS A 214 -9.19 8.52 -16.80
N SER A 215 -8.18 9.36 -16.55
CA SER A 215 -8.26 10.79 -16.82
C SER A 215 -8.45 11.07 -18.31
N TYR A 216 -7.71 10.38 -19.17
CA TYR A 216 -7.89 10.47 -20.63
C TYR A 216 -9.30 10.03 -21.06
N ALA A 217 -9.76 8.88 -20.56
CA ALA A 217 -11.11 8.36 -20.85
C ALA A 217 -12.20 9.35 -20.39
N ALA A 218 -12.07 9.93 -19.20
CA ALA A 218 -13.01 10.94 -18.70
C ALA A 218 -13.04 12.18 -19.60
N ILE A 219 -11.89 12.72 -19.98
CA ILE A 219 -11.81 13.89 -20.87
C ILE A 219 -12.49 13.60 -22.22
N MET A 220 -12.16 12.47 -22.85
CA MET A 220 -12.73 12.12 -24.16
C MET A 220 -14.23 11.84 -24.12
N THR A 221 -14.71 11.16 -23.07
CA THR A 221 -16.14 10.85 -22.91
C THR A 221 -16.96 12.08 -22.52
N ILE A 222 -16.43 12.99 -21.71
CA ILE A 222 -17.06 14.30 -21.41
C ILE A 222 -17.15 15.14 -22.68
N TYR A 223 -16.05 15.24 -23.44
CA TYR A 223 -16.03 15.98 -24.70
C TYR A 223 -17.05 15.40 -25.71
N ALA A 224 -17.05 14.09 -25.91
CA ALA A 224 -17.99 13.44 -26.81
C ALA A 224 -19.45 13.58 -26.34
N SER A 225 -19.70 13.53 -25.03
CA SER A 225 -21.02 13.78 -24.45
C SER A 225 -21.50 15.20 -24.76
N TYR A 226 -20.62 16.19 -24.60
CA TYR A 226 -20.92 17.59 -24.90
C TYR A 226 -21.26 17.80 -26.39
N CYS A 227 -20.51 17.17 -27.30
CA CYS A 227 -20.77 17.30 -28.75
C CYS A 227 -22.08 16.64 -29.21
N ILE A 228 -22.55 15.59 -28.53
CA ILE A 228 -23.78 14.85 -28.88
C ILE A 228 -25.00 15.38 -28.09
N TRP A 229 -24.79 16.22 -27.08
CA TRP A 229 -25.86 16.67 -26.19
C TRP A 229 -26.97 17.40 -26.98
N PRO A 230 -28.26 17.02 -26.81
CA PRO A 230 -29.37 17.70 -27.45
C PRO A 230 -29.45 19.18 -27.03
N PRO A 231 -29.94 20.09 -27.90
CA PRO A 231 -30.07 21.51 -27.55
C PRO A 231 -30.82 21.71 -26.23
N LEU A 232 -30.30 22.60 -25.38
CA LEU A 232 -30.96 23.01 -24.15
C LEU A 232 -31.94 24.14 -24.46
N GLU A 233 -33.23 23.88 -24.27
CA GLU A 233 -34.25 24.93 -24.30
C GLU A 233 -34.33 25.58 -22.92
N PHE A 234 -33.85 26.82 -22.81
CA PHE A 234 -33.97 27.62 -21.59
C PHE A 234 -35.21 28.50 -21.66
N PRO A 235 -36.01 28.60 -20.58
CA PRO A 235 -37.07 29.59 -20.45
C PRO A 235 -36.52 31.01 -20.62
N ASN A 236 -37.36 31.97 -21.04
CA ASN A 236 -36.94 33.34 -21.33
C ASN A 236 -36.15 34.00 -20.17
N VAL A 237 -35.01 34.62 -20.53
CA VAL A 237 -34.04 35.28 -19.63
C VAL A 237 -34.68 36.35 -18.73
N SER A 238 -35.77 36.96 -19.18
CA SER A 238 -36.54 37.97 -18.43
C SER A 238 -37.18 37.43 -17.13
N SER A 239 -37.37 36.12 -17.00
CA SER A 239 -37.91 35.50 -15.78
C SER A 239 -36.83 35.24 -14.71
N TYR A 240 -35.54 35.24 -15.09
CA TYR A 240 -34.43 34.93 -14.18
C TYR A 240 -34.08 36.09 -13.24
N GLY A 241 -34.28 37.34 -13.69
CA GLY A 241 -33.92 38.53 -12.91
C GLY A 241 -34.72 38.73 -11.61
N GLN A 242 -35.85 38.03 -11.46
CA GLN A 242 -36.74 38.11 -10.30
C GLN A 242 -36.78 36.81 -9.49
N MET A 243 -36.05 35.78 -9.92
CA MET A 243 -36.12 34.44 -9.34
C MET A 243 -34.97 34.18 -8.35
N GLY A 244 -35.28 33.58 -7.20
CA GLY A 244 -34.26 33.18 -6.23
C GLY A 244 -33.34 32.08 -6.76
N SER A 245 -32.08 32.05 -6.30
CA SER A 245 -31.02 31.14 -6.78
C SER A 245 -31.41 29.66 -6.79
N THR A 246 -32.25 29.22 -5.84
CA THR A 246 -32.73 27.84 -5.77
C THR A 246 -33.69 27.48 -6.91
N LYS A 247 -34.55 28.42 -7.32
CA LYS A 247 -35.48 28.22 -8.45
C LYS A 247 -34.73 28.21 -9.78
N VAL A 248 -33.73 29.09 -9.92
CA VAL A 248 -32.83 29.11 -11.10
C VAL A 248 -32.11 27.78 -11.26
N LEU A 249 -31.55 27.25 -10.18
CA LEU A 249 -30.90 25.94 -10.18
C LEU A 249 -31.88 24.82 -10.58
N MET A 250 -33.10 24.83 -10.03
CA MET A 250 -34.12 23.83 -10.38
C MET A 250 -34.53 23.89 -11.85
N GLU A 251 -34.67 25.09 -12.44
CA GLU A 251 -34.97 25.22 -13.87
C GLU A 251 -33.86 24.67 -14.76
N ILE A 252 -32.59 24.98 -14.43
CA ILE A 252 -31.43 24.41 -15.14
C ILE A 252 -31.44 22.89 -15.05
N ILE A 253 -31.66 22.33 -13.84
CA ILE A 253 -31.74 20.89 -13.64
C ILE A 253 -32.88 20.29 -14.48
N THR A 254 -34.06 20.93 -14.51
CA THR A 254 -35.19 20.43 -15.30
C THR A 254 -34.96 20.48 -16.80
N SER A 255 -34.30 21.53 -17.32
CA SER A 255 -33.95 21.65 -18.75
C SER A 255 -32.87 20.64 -19.17
N VAL A 256 -31.86 20.42 -18.31
CA VAL A 256 -30.86 19.38 -18.53
C VAL A 256 -31.51 17.99 -18.48
N ALA A 257 -32.35 17.72 -17.48
CA ALA A 257 -33.06 16.45 -17.36
C ALA A 257 -34.00 16.18 -18.54
N SER A 258 -34.76 17.17 -19.00
CA SER A 258 -35.64 17.03 -20.17
C SER A 258 -34.85 16.75 -21.45
N SER A 259 -33.75 17.48 -21.68
CA SER A 259 -32.86 17.23 -22.83
C SER A 259 -32.21 15.85 -22.79
N ALA A 260 -31.89 15.33 -21.59
CA ALA A 260 -31.29 14.01 -21.42
C ALA A 260 -32.22 12.85 -21.84
N PHE A 261 -33.54 13.03 -21.82
CA PHE A 261 -34.48 12.00 -22.33
C PHE A 261 -34.38 11.79 -23.85
N PHE A 262 -33.89 12.78 -24.59
CA PHE A 262 -33.69 12.70 -26.03
C PHE A 262 -32.29 12.18 -26.40
N LEU A 263 -31.48 11.82 -25.41
CA LEU A 263 -30.14 11.33 -25.62
C LEU A 263 -30.19 9.95 -26.28
N SER A 264 -29.47 9.78 -27.39
CA SER A 264 -29.32 8.47 -28.03
C SER A 264 -28.74 7.44 -27.04
N ALA A 265 -29.00 6.14 -27.25
CA ALA A 265 -28.43 5.07 -26.42
C ALA A 265 -26.89 5.21 -26.27
N ARG A 266 -26.24 5.68 -27.34
CA ARG A 266 -24.82 6.00 -27.37
C ARG A 266 -24.44 7.17 -26.46
N GLY A 267 -25.22 8.25 -26.49
CA GLY A 267 -25.00 9.39 -25.58
C GLY A 267 -25.21 8.99 -24.12
N ILE A 268 -26.19 8.14 -23.82
CA ILE A 268 -26.38 7.58 -22.45
C ILE A 268 -25.14 6.79 -22.01
N ILE A 269 -24.59 5.94 -22.90
CA ILE A 269 -23.36 5.19 -22.64
C ILE A 269 -22.18 6.14 -22.40
N LEU A 270 -22.04 7.23 -23.19
CA LEU A 270 -20.97 8.21 -23.00
C LEU A 270 -21.05 8.92 -21.65
N VAL A 271 -22.25 9.35 -21.23
CA VAL A 271 -22.47 9.97 -19.92
C VAL A 271 -22.15 8.99 -18.80
N TYR A 272 -22.62 7.75 -18.91
CA TYR A 272 -22.28 6.70 -17.95
C TYR A 272 -20.76 6.46 -17.86
N LEU A 273 -20.08 6.33 -19.01
CA LEU A 273 -18.64 6.11 -19.06
C LEU A 273 -17.86 7.31 -18.50
N ALA A 274 -18.34 8.54 -18.67
CA ALA A 274 -17.75 9.74 -18.08
C ALA A 274 -17.82 9.69 -16.55
N PHE A 275 -19.00 9.44 -15.98
CA PHE A 275 -19.16 9.32 -14.52
C PHE A 275 -18.40 8.12 -13.95
N ALA A 276 -18.43 6.97 -14.62
CA ALA A 276 -17.68 5.79 -14.21
C ALA A 276 -16.17 6.06 -14.21
N SER A 277 -15.66 6.71 -15.26
CA SER A 277 -14.23 7.08 -15.37
C SER A 277 -13.82 8.06 -14.30
N LEU A 278 -14.63 9.09 -14.00
CA LEU A 278 -14.36 10.05 -12.92
C LEU A 278 -14.37 9.39 -11.55
N SER A 279 -15.35 8.52 -11.28
CA SER A 279 -15.46 7.79 -10.01
C SER A 279 -14.26 6.88 -9.77
N VAL A 280 -13.88 6.07 -10.76
CA VAL A 280 -12.70 5.21 -10.69
C VAL A 280 -11.43 6.06 -10.55
N ASN A 281 -11.29 7.13 -11.34
CA ASN A 281 -10.12 8.00 -11.27
C ASN A 281 -9.95 8.60 -9.87
N ALA A 282 -11.02 9.10 -9.26
CA ALA A 282 -10.99 9.65 -7.91
C ALA A 282 -10.58 8.59 -6.87
N GLY A 283 -11.17 7.39 -6.93
CA GLY A 283 -10.83 6.30 -6.02
C GLY A 283 -9.37 5.85 -6.12
N ILE A 284 -8.88 5.63 -7.35
CA ILE A 284 -7.49 5.22 -7.58
C ILE A 284 -6.51 6.35 -7.26
N ALA A 285 -6.86 7.62 -7.51
CA ALA A 285 -6.02 8.76 -7.14
C ALA A 285 -5.84 8.87 -5.63
N VAL A 286 -6.89 8.64 -4.83
CA VAL A 286 -6.77 8.60 -3.36
C VAL A 286 -5.83 7.48 -2.91
N LEU A 287 -5.98 6.28 -3.47
CA LEU A 287 -5.09 5.15 -3.15
C LEU A 287 -3.63 5.42 -3.55
N LEU A 288 -3.41 6.05 -4.71
CA LEU A 288 -2.09 6.45 -5.17
C LEU A 288 -1.47 7.50 -4.23
N CYS A 289 -2.23 8.52 -3.84
CA CYS A 289 -1.78 9.53 -2.87
C CYS A 289 -1.40 8.90 -1.53
N GLN A 290 -2.21 7.96 -1.03
CA GLN A 290 -1.90 7.23 0.19
C GLN A 290 -0.57 6.46 0.08
N GLN A 291 -0.38 5.71 -1.01
CA GLN A 291 0.85 4.94 -1.24
C GLN A 291 2.08 5.85 -1.37
N LEU A 292 1.98 6.96 -2.10
CA LEU A 292 3.06 7.93 -2.23
C LEU A 292 3.40 8.60 -0.88
N SER A 293 2.40 8.88 -0.04
CA SER A 293 2.61 9.42 1.31
C SER A 293 3.38 8.44 2.19
N LEU A 294 3.02 7.16 2.16
CA LEU A 294 3.73 6.12 2.92
C LEU A 294 5.19 5.97 2.45
N ILE A 295 5.41 5.99 1.14
CA ILE A 295 6.77 5.95 0.56
C ILE A 295 7.57 7.20 0.94
N TYR A 296 6.95 8.38 0.95
CA TYR A 296 7.60 9.63 1.37
C TYR A 296 8.09 9.55 2.82
N GLU A 297 7.31 8.92 3.70
CA GLU A 297 7.70 8.66 5.09
C GLU A 297 8.74 7.53 5.25
N GLY A 298 8.96 6.72 4.20
CA GLY A 298 9.85 5.55 4.25
C GLY A 298 9.20 4.32 4.91
N ASN A 299 7.88 4.34 5.09
CA ASN A 299 7.10 3.30 5.74
C ASN A 299 6.40 2.40 4.70
N THR A 300 6.10 1.16 5.09
CA THR A 300 5.07 0.36 4.40
C THR A 300 3.72 0.57 5.10
N TYR A 301 2.62 0.32 4.41
CA TYR A 301 1.28 0.34 4.99
C TYR A 301 1.20 -0.52 6.26
N LEU A 302 1.81 -1.71 6.21
CA LEU A 302 1.81 -2.63 7.33
C LEU A 302 2.67 -2.15 8.50
N SER A 303 3.81 -1.49 8.24
CA SER A 303 4.65 -0.92 9.31
C SER A 303 3.94 0.22 10.02
N HIS A 304 3.22 1.07 9.27
CA HIS A 304 2.42 2.15 9.82
C HIS A 304 1.33 1.65 10.78
N ILE A 305 0.65 0.53 10.46
CA ILE A 305 -0.38 -0.05 11.34
C ILE A 305 0.24 -0.78 12.54
N SER A 306 1.35 -1.48 12.33
CA SER A 306 1.92 -2.37 13.36
C SER A 306 2.77 -1.65 14.40
N SER A 307 3.34 -0.48 14.06
CA SER A 307 4.17 0.31 14.98
C SER A 307 4.02 1.82 14.72
N PRO A 308 2.93 2.45 15.21
CA PRO A 308 2.68 3.88 15.00
C PRO A 308 3.74 4.80 15.63
N THR A 309 4.50 4.30 16.62
CA THR A 309 5.43 5.07 17.45
C THR A 309 6.89 5.02 16.99
N ASP A 310 7.24 4.20 16.01
CA ASP A 310 8.63 3.97 15.55
C ASP A 310 8.94 4.79 14.27
N ILE A 311 8.42 6.02 14.21
CA ILE A 311 8.59 6.94 13.09
C ILE A 311 9.99 7.56 13.17
N HIS A 312 11.01 6.83 12.71
CA HIS A 312 12.41 7.28 12.65
C HIS A 312 12.94 7.47 11.21
N GLY A 313 12.06 7.48 10.21
CA GLY A 313 12.44 7.83 8.83
C GLY A 313 12.54 9.34 8.66
N GLU A 314 13.71 9.86 8.25
CA GLU A 314 13.80 11.23 7.74
C GLU A 314 12.84 11.39 6.56
N ARG A 315 11.79 12.19 6.74
CA ARG A 315 10.85 12.56 5.68
C ARG A 315 11.61 13.26 4.57
N GLY A 316 11.43 12.83 3.33
CA GLY A 316 12.11 13.50 2.24
C GLY A 316 11.85 12.94 0.86
N LEU A 317 11.93 13.83 -0.12
CA LEU A 317 11.88 13.51 -1.55
C LEU A 317 12.92 12.45 -1.97
N ARG A 318 14.01 12.33 -1.18
CA ARG A 318 15.05 11.31 -1.34
C ARG A 318 14.49 9.87 -1.23
N ASN A 319 13.46 9.64 -0.42
CA ASN A 319 12.81 8.32 -0.30
C ASN A 319 12.06 7.95 -1.58
N LEU A 320 11.34 8.90 -2.18
CA LEU A 320 10.67 8.72 -3.48
C LEU A 320 11.68 8.46 -4.60
N VAL A 321 12.75 9.26 -4.68
CA VAL A 321 13.81 9.10 -5.69
C VAL A 321 14.50 7.73 -5.56
N ARG A 322 14.78 7.30 -4.32
CA ARG A 322 15.35 5.97 -4.03
C ARG A 322 14.36 4.86 -4.41
N PHE A 323 13.07 5.05 -4.12
CA PHE A 323 12.02 4.09 -4.43
C PHE A 323 11.86 3.87 -5.92
N PHE A 324 11.88 4.91 -6.76
CA PHE A 324 11.75 4.76 -8.22
C PHE A 324 13.07 4.48 -8.94
N GLY A 325 14.21 4.52 -8.24
CA GLY A 325 15.51 4.20 -8.83
C GLY A 325 15.93 5.16 -9.95
N CYS A 326 15.64 6.47 -9.81
CA CYS A 326 16.06 7.46 -10.80
C CYS A 326 17.60 7.45 -10.95
N PRO A 327 18.15 7.36 -12.18
CA PRO A 327 19.58 7.44 -12.38
C PRO A 327 20.13 8.78 -11.84
N TYR A 328 21.35 8.74 -11.30
CA TYR A 328 22.06 9.83 -10.61
C TYR A 328 21.96 11.27 -11.20
N PRO A 329 21.79 11.52 -12.52
CA PRO A 329 21.60 12.90 -13.01
C PRO A 329 20.24 13.52 -12.69
N LEU A 330 19.14 12.75 -12.65
CA LEU A 330 17.78 13.30 -12.40
C LEU A 330 17.56 13.62 -10.92
N SER A 331 18.22 12.88 -10.03
CA SER A 331 18.18 13.11 -8.59
C SER A 331 18.83 14.45 -8.20
N ARG A 332 19.88 14.89 -8.90
CA ARG A 332 20.49 16.22 -8.70
C ARG A 332 19.55 17.36 -9.13
N LEU A 333 18.79 17.19 -10.20
CA LEU A 333 17.86 18.22 -10.69
C LEU A 333 16.69 18.40 -9.70
N LEU A 334 16.13 17.30 -9.19
CA LEU A 334 15.05 17.30 -8.21
C LEU A 334 15.50 17.80 -6.82
N LEU A 335 16.69 17.40 -6.35
CA LEU A 335 17.24 17.92 -5.08
C LEU A 335 17.76 19.37 -5.17
N GLY A 336 18.21 19.80 -6.35
CA GLY A 336 18.68 21.16 -6.60
C GLY A 336 17.57 22.21 -6.45
N TYR A 337 16.33 21.85 -6.80
CA TYR A 337 15.16 22.72 -6.66
C TYR A 337 14.67 22.85 -5.21
N THR A 338 14.90 21.85 -4.35
CA THR A 338 14.47 21.89 -2.95
C THR A 338 15.45 22.59 -2.00
N ASN A 339 16.72 22.72 -2.39
CA ASN A 339 17.75 23.35 -1.54
C ASN A 339 17.86 24.88 -1.71
N THR A 340 17.18 25.48 -2.69
CA THR A 340 17.13 26.94 -2.86
C THR A 340 16.24 27.64 -1.82
N GLY A 341 15.48 26.88 -0.99
CA GLY A 341 14.63 27.44 0.08
C GLY A 341 15.21 27.38 1.50
N LYS A 342 16.44 26.88 1.70
CA LYS A 342 17.03 26.71 3.05
C LYS A 342 18.45 27.28 3.22
N SER A 343 18.80 28.32 2.47
CA SER A 343 20.07 29.04 2.67
C SER A 343 19.84 30.52 2.94
N GLN A 344 19.38 30.84 4.16
CA GLN A 344 19.67 32.11 4.83
C GLN A 344 19.31 31.96 6.32
N ASN A 345 20.32 31.62 7.13
CA ASN A 345 20.54 32.09 8.51
C ASN A 345 21.49 31.12 9.23
N ASN A 346 22.79 31.41 9.13
CA ASN A 346 23.72 31.30 10.26
C ASN A 346 25.06 31.94 9.87
N SER A 347 25.07 33.27 9.85
CA SER A 347 26.28 34.01 10.23
C SER A 347 26.16 34.29 11.72
N GLY A 348 26.99 33.63 12.53
CA GLY A 348 27.01 33.85 13.96
C GLY A 348 28.07 33.02 14.67
N SER A 349 29.18 33.69 15.00
CA SER A 349 30.11 33.41 16.11
C SER A 349 30.93 32.10 16.07
N LYS A 350 32.14 32.25 15.52
CA LYS A 350 33.35 31.55 15.95
C LYS A 350 33.90 32.20 17.23
N LEU A 351 34.54 31.37 18.05
CA LEU A 351 35.59 31.66 19.05
C LEU A 351 35.14 32.30 20.38
N LEU A 352 35.00 31.45 21.40
CA LEU A 352 35.95 31.35 22.52
C LEU A 352 35.87 29.95 23.14
#